data_AF-A0AA38PMB1-F1
#
_entry.id   AF-A0AA38PMB1-F1
#
_cell.length_a   1.000
_cell.length_b   1.000
_cell.length_c   1.000
_cell.angle_alpha   90.00
_cell.angle_beta   90.00
_cell.angle_gamma   90.00
#
_symmetry.space_group_name_H-M   'P 1'
#
loop_
_entity.id
_entity.type
_entity.pdbx_description
1 polymer ?
#
loop_
_entity_poly.entity_id
_entity_poly.type
_entity_poly.pdbx_seq_one_letter_code
_entity_poly.pdbx_strand_id
1 'polypeptide(L)'
;MDRLQSSPQPPYRRVVLVTHKIVQRMFSIDMVQIVEDEVQFEPRLRYELPRSTVFGYSWGSIWVDEVHESRTGKALWRALSALLQLCLIKVLMSATPLVENPEDLLNLARLIRPTTLGIVESENLRNMGRDLRILKSKHRVKTHGAALDFADQDQIHVKTQQNVVTSFAETMVRMIQVYLIPRSVRRTNNSFKHDGTRVSAALPGCTILHVLVTVSEAEQHESEEMLEESVQARYFDTEQLGVTIFQRGKGEVVILPRRNRSTSIHEGPIAR
;
A
#
# COMPACT_ATOMS: atom_id res chain seq x y z
N MET A 1 11.34 -28.61 -8.15
CA MET A 1 12.07 -27.81 -9.15
C MET A 1 13.47 -28.39 -9.42
N ASP A 2 13.66 -29.70 -9.20
CA ASP A 2 14.89 -30.45 -9.50
C ASP A 2 15.34 -30.35 -10.96
N ARG A 3 14.41 -29.97 -11.84
CA ARG A 3 14.65 -29.68 -13.27
C ARG A 3 15.68 -28.59 -13.53
N LEU A 4 15.87 -27.64 -12.59
CA LEU A 4 16.91 -26.62 -12.73
C LEU A 4 18.31 -27.20 -12.53
N GLN A 5 18.47 -28.10 -11.56
CA GLN A 5 19.74 -28.77 -11.30
C GLN A 5 20.06 -29.82 -12.37
N SER A 6 19.04 -30.56 -12.81
CA SER A 6 19.18 -31.58 -13.84
C SER A 6 19.20 -31.03 -15.27
N SER A 7 19.12 -29.70 -15.45
CA SER A 7 19.22 -29.09 -16.76
C SER A 7 20.63 -29.31 -17.35
N PRO A 8 20.75 -29.88 -18.56
CA PRO A 8 22.03 -30.10 -19.22
C PRO A 8 22.69 -28.78 -19.66
N GLN A 9 21.93 -27.68 -19.70
CA GLN A 9 22.46 -26.37 -20.05
C GLN A 9 23.33 -25.82 -18.91
N PRO A 10 24.45 -25.15 -19.22
CA PRO A 10 25.26 -24.50 -18.20
C PRO A 10 24.49 -23.34 -17.54
N PRO A 11 24.79 -22.98 -16.27
CA PRO A 11 24.02 -21.98 -15.52
C PRO A 11 23.81 -20.64 -16.24
N TYR A 12 24.83 -20.14 -16.95
CA TYR A 12 24.79 -18.86 -17.67
C TYR A 12 23.94 -18.87 -18.95
N ARG A 13 23.40 -20.02 -19.38
CA ARG A 13 22.48 -20.16 -20.52
C ARG A 13 21.06 -20.57 -20.11
N ARG A 14 20.75 -20.53 -18.80
CA ARG A 14 19.44 -20.91 -18.28
C ARG A 14 18.53 -19.68 -18.24
N VAL A 15 17.36 -19.81 -18.85
CA VAL A 15 16.26 -18.84 -18.73
C VAL A 15 15.14 -19.50 -17.95
N VAL A 16 14.63 -18.79 -16.96
CA VAL A 16 13.56 -19.27 -16.09
C VAL A 16 12.42 -18.27 -16.14
N LEU A 17 11.26 -18.75 -16.57
CA LEU A 17 10.02 -17.97 -16.62
C LEU A 17 9.11 -18.44 -15.49
N VAL A 18 8.73 -17.52 -14.62
CA VAL A 18 7.90 -17.82 -13.44
C VAL A 18 6.93 -16.66 -13.24
N THR A 19 5.67 -16.97 -12.94
CA THR A 19 4.66 -15.95 -12.66
C THR A 19 4.81 -15.38 -11.26
N HIS A 20 4.34 -14.14 -11.04
CA HIS A 20 4.34 -13.51 -9.72
C HIS A 20 3.71 -14.38 -8.63
N LYS A 21 2.58 -15.04 -8.93
CA LYS A 21 1.88 -15.92 -7.99
C LYS A 21 2.74 -17.10 -7.54
N ILE A 22 3.52 -17.69 -8.46
CA ILE A 22 4.39 -18.82 -8.11
C ILE A 22 5.57 -18.34 -7.25
N VAL A 23 6.18 -17.20 -7.61
CA VAL A 23 7.28 -16.60 -6.80
C VAL A 23 6.79 -16.26 -5.40
N GLN A 24 5.62 -15.63 -5.27
CA GLN A 24 4.99 -15.33 -4.00
C GLN A 24 4.72 -16.61 -3.19
N ARG A 25 4.17 -17.65 -3.82
CA ARG A 25 3.87 -18.92 -3.14
C ARG A 25 5.14 -19.61 -2.64
N MET A 26 6.18 -19.71 -3.46
CA MET A 26 7.47 -20.28 -3.06
C MET A 26 8.05 -19.52 -1.86
N PHE A 27 8.02 -18.19 -1.93
CA PHE A 27 8.49 -17.35 -0.83
C PHE A 27 7.68 -17.55 0.46
N SER A 28 6.34 -17.63 0.36
CA SER A 28 5.49 -17.82 1.54
C SER A 28 5.66 -19.19 2.20
N ILE A 29 5.91 -20.24 1.42
CA ILE A 29 6.14 -21.59 1.95
C ILE A 29 7.50 -21.67 2.64
N ASP A 30 8.54 -21.15 1.98
CA ASP A 30 9.92 -21.29 2.45
C ASP A 30 10.45 -20.03 3.16
N MET A 31 9.56 -19.14 3.62
CA MET A 31 9.93 -17.81 4.14
C MET A 31 11.00 -17.88 5.24
N VAL A 32 10.83 -18.81 6.18
CA VAL A 32 11.74 -18.99 7.32
C VAL A 32 13.12 -19.50 6.87
N GLN A 33 13.18 -20.25 5.76
CA GLN A 33 14.42 -20.75 5.17
C GLN A 33 15.09 -19.74 4.22
N ILE A 34 14.33 -18.78 3.70
CA ILE A 34 14.84 -17.75 2.81
C ILE A 34 15.33 -16.54 3.61
N VAL A 35 14.57 -16.13 4.63
CA VAL A 35 14.79 -14.89 5.38
C VAL A 35 15.45 -15.19 6.72
N GLU A 36 16.56 -14.51 6.99
CA GLU A 36 17.26 -14.55 8.27
C GLU A 36 16.66 -13.51 9.24
N ASP A 37 16.50 -12.29 8.75
CA ASP A 37 16.04 -11.13 9.50
C ASP A 37 15.36 -10.13 8.55
N GLU A 38 14.66 -9.13 9.07
CA GLU A 38 14.10 -8.03 8.30
C GLU A 38 14.65 -6.70 8.81
N VAL A 39 15.41 -5.99 7.97
CA VAL A 39 15.85 -4.63 8.28
C VAL A 39 14.98 -3.64 7.52
N GLN A 40 14.26 -2.80 8.26
CA GLN A 40 13.26 -1.89 7.70
C GLN A 40 12.20 -2.60 6.84
N PHE A 41 11.81 -3.82 7.16
CA PHE A 41 10.91 -4.68 6.35
C PHE A 41 11.50 -5.18 5.03
N GLU A 42 12.79 -4.96 4.76
CA GLU A 42 13.50 -5.63 3.67
C GLU A 42 14.05 -6.97 4.16
N PRO A 43 13.75 -8.08 3.46
CA PRO A 43 14.22 -9.40 3.86
C PRO A 43 15.73 -9.47 3.71
N ARG A 44 16.46 -9.79 4.78
CA ARG A 44 17.85 -10.24 4.70
C ARG A 44 17.87 -11.72 4.44
N LEU A 45 18.59 -12.13 3.40
CA LEU A 45 18.62 -13.53 2.99
C LEU A 45 19.59 -14.32 3.86
N ARG A 46 19.20 -15.56 4.18
CA ARG A 46 20.10 -16.55 4.76
C ARG A 46 21.22 -16.90 3.79
N TYR A 47 22.35 -17.35 4.33
CA TYR A 47 23.46 -17.86 3.53
C TYR A 47 23.08 -19.14 2.76
N GLU A 48 22.35 -20.05 3.42
CA GLU A 48 21.87 -21.29 2.80
C GLU A 48 20.42 -21.15 2.38
N LEU A 49 20.21 -21.06 1.06
CA LEU A 49 18.88 -20.88 0.47
C LEU A 49 18.33 -22.18 -0.10
N PRO A 50 16.99 -22.38 -0.07
CA PRO A 50 16.36 -23.61 -0.54
C PRO A 50 16.56 -23.80 -2.05
N ARG A 51 17.44 -24.75 -2.41
CA ARG A 51 17.80 -25.08 -3.81
C ARG A 51 16.64 -25.62 -4.65
N SER A 52 15.55 -26.00 -4.00
CA SER A 52 14.29 -26.42 -4.62
C SER A 52 13.49 -25.25 -5.21
N THR A 53 13.91 -24.00 -4.98
CA THR A 53 13.21 -22.78 -5.43
C THR A 53 14.13 -21.88 -6.25
N VAL A 54 13.56 -20.84 -6.87
CA VAL A 54 14.34 -19.78 -7.55
C VAL A 54 15.25 -18.99 -6.61
N PHE A 55 15.01 -19.02 -5.30
CA PHE A 55 15.82 -18.33 -4.29
C PHE A 55 17.13 -19.05 -4.00
N GLY A 56 17.24 -20.34 -4.32
CA GLY A 56 18.47 -21.11 -4.11
C GLY A 56 19.60 -20.83 -5.10
N TYR A 57 19.43 -19.85 -6.01
CA TYR A 57 20.36 -19.56 -7.10
C TYR A 57 20.67 -18.07 -7.19
N SER A 58 21.88 -17.75 -7.63
CA SER A 58 22.26 -16.41 -8.06
C SER A 58 21.94 -16.21 -9.55
N TRP A 59 21.44 -15.04 -9.90
CA TRP A 59 20.94 -14.72 -11.23
C TRP A 59 21.77 -13.61 -11.88
N GLY A 60 22.13 -13.77 -13.16
CA GLY A 60 22.80 -12.69 -13.90
C GLY A 60 21.90 -11.47 -14.09
N SER A 61 20.63 -11.71 -14.43
CA SER A 61 19.63 -10.65 -14.54
C SER A 61 18.24 -11.15 -14.16
N ILE A 62 17.41 -10.25 -13.66
CA ILE A 62 15.99 -10.49 -13.39
C ILE A 62 15.18 -9.38 -14.04
N TRP A 63 14.15 -9.80 -14.76
CA TRP A 63 13.21 -8.94 -15.47
C TRP A 63 11.82 -9.18 -14.87
N VAL A 64 11.23 -8.13 -14.30
CA VAL A 64 9.90 -8.17 -13.70
C VAL A 64 9.00 -7.29 -14.54
N ASP A 65 8.07 -7.93 -15.24
CA ASP A 65 6.98 -7.25 -15.92
C ASP A 65 5.86 -6.92 -14.94
N GLU A 66 5.10 -5.86 -15.19
CA GLU A 66 4.03 -5.38 -14.32
C GLU A 66 4.39 -5.31 -12.83
N VAL A 67 5.57 -4.76 -12.53
CA VAL A 67 6.10 -4.67 -11.15
C VAL A 67 5.17 -3.93 -10.19
N HIS A 68 4.24 -3.13 -10.71
CA HIS A 68 3.23 -2.40 -9.93
C HIS A 68 2.29 -3.34 -9.15
N GLU A 69 2.19 -4.63 -9.47
CA GLU A 69 1.48 -5.62 -8.65
C GLU A 69 2.12 -5.79 -7.26
N SER A 70 3.42 -5.54 -7.15
CA SER A 70 4.18 -5.67 -5.90
C SER A 70 4.20 -4.39 -5.06
N ARG A 71 3.48 -3.33 -5.44
CA ARG A 71 3.57 -2.00 -4.82
C ARG A 71 3.16 -1.91 -3.35
N THR A 72 2.46 -2.92 -2.81
CA THR A 72 1.81 -2.84 -1.49
C THR A 72 2.68 -3.29 -0.30
N GLY A 73 3.98 -3.58 -0.51
CA GLY A 73 4.87 -4.00 0.60
C GLY A 73 4.53 -5.37 1.23
N LYS A 74 3.66 -6.15 0.58
CA LYS A 74 3.16 -7.45 1.03
C LYS A 74 4.11 -8.60 0.66
N ALA A 75 3.65 -9.85 0.82
CA ALA A 75 4.42 -11.06 0.52
C ALA A 75 5.05 -11.06 -0.88
N LEU A 76 4.33 -10.62 -1.93
CA LEU A 76 4.90 -10.53 -3.28
C LEU A 76 6.06 -9.52 -3.34
N TRP A 77 5.92 -8.36 -2.70
CA TRP A 77 7.01 -7.39 -2.62
C TRP A 77 8.23 -7.98 -1.93
N ARG A 78 8.04 -8.67 -0.79
CA ARG A 78 9.14 -9.32 -0.05
C ARG A 78 9.80 -10.40 -0.90
N ALA A 79 9.01 -11.21 -1.60
CA ALA A 79 9.49 -12.23 -2.52
C ALA A 79 10.35 -11.64 -3.64
N LEU A 80 9.88 -10.57 -4.30
CA LEU A 80 10.67 -9.89 -5.33
C LEU A 80 11.90 -9.20 -4.73
N SER A 81 11.78 -8.56 -3.57
CA SER A 81 12.89 -7.91 -2.86
C SER A 81 14.00 -8.90 -2.51
N ALA A 82 13.64 -10.12 -2.08
CA ALA A 82 14.54 -11.24 -1.89
C ALA A 82 15.18 -11.68 -3.20
N LEU A 83 14.39 -11.94 -4.24
CA LEU A 83 14.91 -12.41 -5.52
C LEU A 83 15.88 -11.41 -6.17
N LEU A 84 15.58 -10.11 -6.09
CA LEU A 84 16.42 -9.04 -6.63
C LEU A 84 17.75 -8.87 -5.86
N GLN A 85 17.85 -9.33 -4.61
CA GLN A 85 19.16 -9.39 -3.92
C GLN A 85 20.09 -10.42 -4.54
N LEU A 86 19.54 -11.47 -5.13
CA LEU A 86 20.28 -12.57 -5.72
C LEU A 86 20.70 -12.27 -7.16
N CYS A 87 20.51 -11.05 -7.66
CA CYS A 87 20.81 -10.71 -9.03
C CYS A 87 21.71 -9.49 -9.20
N LEU A 88 22.50 -9.51 -10.28
CA LEU A 88 23.36 -8.39 -10.65
C LEU A 88 22.58 -7.28 -11.39
N ILE A 89 21.80 -7.66 -12.40
CA ILE A 89 21.03 -6.71 -13.23
C ILE A 89 19.54 -6.83 -12.89
N LYS A 90 18.92 -5.70 -12.55
CA LYS A 90 17.51 -5.58 -12.20
C LYS A 90 16.79 -4.76 -13.25
N VAL A 91 15.78 -5.35 -13.89
CA VAL A 91 14.92 -4.63 -14.83
C VAL A 91 13.49 -4.75 -14.33
N LEU A 92 12.91 -3.62 -13.92
CA LEU A 92 11.53 -3.54 -13.46
C LEU A 92 10.72 -2.74 -14.47
N MET A 93 9.65 -3.32 -14.99
CA MET A 93 8.84 -2.75 -16.04
C MET A 93 7.41 -2.56 -15.54
N SER A 94 6.83 -1.40 -15.81
CA SER A 94 5.42 -1.10 -15.56
C SER A 94 5.01 0.14 -16.34
N ALA A 95 3.82 0.12 -16.93
CA ALA A 95 3.22 1.30 -17.55
C ALA A 95 2.70 2.29 -16.48
N THR A 96 2.27 1.77 -15.33
CA THR A 96 1.55 2.46 -14.24
C THR A 96 2.27 2.31 -12.90
N PRO A 97 3.45 2.95 -12.72
CA PRO A 97 4.25 2.79 -11.50
C PRO A 97 3.62 3.43 -10.25
N LEU A 98 2.72 4.40 -10.43
CA LEU A 98 1.94 5.04 -9.36
C LEU A 98 0.46 4.78 -9.66
N VAL A 99 -0.25 4.12 -8.74
CA VAL A 99 -1.66 3.75 -8.93
C VAL A 99 -2.56 4.41 -7.90
N GLU A 100 -2.21 4.30 -6.61
CA GLU A 100 -3.07 4.76 -5.52
C GLU A 100 -2.39 5.78 -4.62
N ASN A 101 -1.12 5.56 -4.27
CA ASN A 101 -0.44 6.33 -3.23
C ASN A 101 1.04 6.57 -3.56
N PRO A 102 1.65 7.68 -3.09
CA PRO A 102 3.09 7.89 -3.20
C PRO A 102 3.94 6.76 -2.61
N GLU A 103 3.41 6.00 -1.63
CA GLU A 103 4.04 4.78 -1.10
C GLU A 103 4.32 3.71 -2.18
N ASP A 104 3.54 3.69 -3.27
CA ASP A 104 3.76 2.78 -4.40
C ASP A 104 5.15 3.01 -5.01
N LEU A 105 5.49 4.29 -5.27
CA LEU A 105 6.79 4.68 -5.83
C LEU A 105 7.92 4.43 -4.83
N LEU A 106 7.69 4.66 -3.53
CA LEU A 106 8.68 4.35 -2.50
C LEU A 106 9.00 2.86 -2.49
N ASN A 107 7.99 1.99 -2.52
CA ASN A 107 8.17 0.55 -2.53
C ASN A 107 8.89 0.07 -3.80
N LEU A 108 8.63 0.68 -4.96
CA LEU A 108 9.39 0.42 -6.19
C LEU A 108 10.86 0.88 -6.08
N ALA A 109 11.11 2.07 -5.51
CA ALA A 109 12.47 2.56 -5.29
C ALA A 109 13.28 1.60 -4.39
N ARG A 110 12.62 1.05 -3.36
CA ARG A 110 13.21 0.07 -2.45
C ARG A 110 13.41 -1.33 -3.05
N LEU A 111 12.70 -1.69 -4.12
CA LEU A 111 13.04 -2.89 -4.90
C LEU A 111 14.31 -2.68 -5.73
N ILE A 112 14.44 -1.51 -6.34
CA ILE A 112 15.62 -1.14 -7.16
C ILE A 112 16.87 -1.06 -6.27
N ARG A 113 16.73 -0.46 -5.08
CA ARG A 113 17.82 -0.16 -4.13
C ARG A 113 18.91 0.71 -4.73
N PRO A 114 18.57 1.93 -5.15
CA PRO A 114 19.57 2.89 -5.56
C PRO A 114 20.54 3.15 -4.39
N THR A 115 21.84 3.17 -4.65
CA THR A 115 22.88 3.46 -3.64
C THR A 115 22.70 4.81 -2.95
N THR A 116 21.96 5.73 -3.58
CA THR A 116 21.65 7.05 -3.04
C THR A 116 20.50 7.05 -2.03
N LEU A 117 19.66 6.00 -1.99
CA LEU A 117 18.59 5.87 -1.00
C LEU A 117 19.13 5.14 0.23
N GLY A 118 19.61 5.91 1.20
CA GLY A 118 20.10 5.38 2.47
C GLY A 118 18.97 4.92 3.38
N ILE A 119 19.39 4.29 4.49
CA ILE A 119 18.51 3.75 5.54
C ILE A 119 17.67 4.89 6.16
N VAL A 120 18.30 6.04 6.44
CA VAL A 120 17.66 7.19 7.09
C VAL A 120 16.64 7.84 6.14
N GLU A 121 17.00 8.04 4.88
CA GLU A 121 16.11 8.61 3.87
C GLU A 121 14.91 7.71 3.60
N SER A 122 15.12 6.41 3.50
CA SER A 122 14.07 5.40 3.36
C SER A 122 13.08 5.45 4.53
N GLU A 123 13.59 5.58 5.76
CA GLU A 123 12.77 5.72 6.96
C GLU A 123 11.98 7.03 7.00
N ASN A 124 12.61 8.15 6.67
CA ASN A 124 11.94 9.45 6.58
C ASN A 124 10.77 9.42 5.58
N LEU A 125 10.98 8.85 4.39
CA LEU A 125 9.94 8.70 3.38
C LEU A 125 8.80 7.78 3.84
N ARG A 126 9.12 6.74 4.62
CA ARG A 126 8.11 5.86 5.23
C ARG A 126 7.29 6.58 6.29
N ASN A 127 7.93 7.41 7.12
CA ASN A 127 7.25 8.23 8.11
C ASN A 127 6.33 9.25 7.44
N MET A 128 6.75 9.86 6.33
CA MET A 128 5.87 10.70 5.50
C MET A 128 4.66 9.90 4.98
N GLY A 129 4.81 8.65 4.56
CA GLY A 129 3.68 7.80 4.17
C GLY A 129 2.66 7.60 5.31
N ARG A 130 3.15 7.35 6.53
CA ARG A 130 2.32 7.28 7.74
C ARG A 130 1.59 8.61 8.01
N ASP A 131 2.29 9.73 7.93
CA ASP A 131 1.71 11.05 8.16
C ASP A 131 0.65 11.39 7.11
N LEU A 132 0.90 11.07 5.83
CA LEU A 132 -0.07 11.21 4.76
C LEU A 132 -1.34 10.39 5.04
N ARG A 133 -1.20 9.17 5.58
CA ARG A 133 -2.35 8.33 5.96
C ARG A 133 -3.17 8.95 7.09
N ILE A 134 -2.51 9.49 8.11
CA ILE A 134 -3.15 10.22 9.22
C ILE A 134 -3.86 11.47 8.70
N LEU A 135 -3.21 12.24 7.82
CA LEU A 135 -3.77 13.43 7.20
C LEU A 135 -5.00 13.09 6.34
N LYS A 136 -4.93 12.03 5.52
CA LYS A 136 -6.08 11.53 4.74
C LYS A 136 -7.26 11.17 5.65
N SER A 137 -7.00 10.45 6.75
CA SER A 137 -8.02 10.08 7.72
C SER A 137 -8.68 11.32 8.36
N LYS A 138 -7.86 12.23 8.89
CA LYS A 138 -8.36 13.49 9.50
C LYS A 138 -9.12 14.36 8.51
N HIS A 139 -8.65 14.45 7.27
CA HIS A 139 -9.31 15.23 6.24
C HIS A 139 -10.66 14.63 5.84
N ARG A 140 -10.74 13.29 5.72
CA ARG A 140 -12.00 12.59 5.44
C ARG A 140 -13.06 12.82 6.52
N VAL A 141 -12.66 12.86 7.79
CA VAL A 141 -13.58 13.19 8.89
C VAL A 141 -14.09 14.63 8.78
N LYS A 142 -13.22 15.59 8.44
CA LYS A 142 -13.60 17.00 8.27
C LYS A 142 -14.51 17.23 7.06
N THR A 143 -14.21 16.64 5.91
CA THR A 143 -15.08 16.75 4.73
C THR A 143 -16.40 16.05 4.94
N HIS A 144 -16.44 14.96 5.72
CA HIS A 144 -17.70 14.30 6.04
C HIS A 144 -18.58 15.11 6.99
N GLY A 145 -18.02 15.71 8.04
CA GLY A 145 -18.75 16.67 8.89
C GLY A 145 -19.25 17.88 8.09
N ALA A 146 -18.41 18.43 7.21
CA ALA A 146 -18.81 19.54 6.35
C ALA A 146 -19.86 19.13 5.29
N ALA A 147 -19.86 17.89 4.80
CA ALA A 147 -20.86 17.39 3.85
C ALA A 147 -22.21 17.13 4.50
N LEU A 148 -22.25 16.86 5.82
CA LEU A 148 -23.50 16.81 6.59
C LEU A 148 -24.06 18.22 6.82
N ASP A 149 -23.20 19.24 6.89
CA ASP A 149 -23.58 20.64 7.16
C ASP A 149 -23.87 21.46 5.88
N PHE A 150 -23.47 21.01 4.69
CA PHE A 150 -23.63 21.77 3.43
C PHE A 150 -24.39 20.99 2.34
N ALA A 151 -25.45 21.60 1.81
CA ALA A 151 -26.25 21.08 0.68
C ALA A 151 -25.55 21.18 -0.70
N ASP A 152 -24.46 21.95 -0.82
CA ASP A 152 -23.77 22.19 -2.10
C ASP A 152 -22.43 21.44 -2.17
N GLN A 153 -22.43 20.30 -2.86
CA GLN A 153 -21.25 19.46 -3.11
C GLN A 153 -20.17 20.17 -3.96
N ASP A 154 -20.57 21.13 -4.81
CA ASP A 154 -19.67 21.76 -5.78
C ASP A 154 -18.61 22.69 -5.15
N GLN A 155 -18.90 23.30 -3.99
CA GLN A 155 -17.92 24.15 -3.30
C GLN A 155 -16.84 23.37 -2.54
N ILE A 156 -17.13 22.11 -2.18
CA ILE A 156 -16.17 21.24 -1.47
C ILE A 156 -15.03 20.85 -2.42
N HIS A 157 -15.33 20.60 -3.69
CA HIS A 157 -14.36 20.18 -4.72
C HIS A 157 -13.37 21.28 -5.12
N VAL A 158 -13.83 22.54 -5.21
CA VAL A 158 -12.96 23.67 -5.57
C VAL A 158 -12.00 24.04 -4.43
N LYS A 159 -12.43 23.93 -3.16
CA LYS A 159 -11.55 24.15 -2.00
C LYS A 159 -10.58 22.98 -1.73
N THR A 160 -10.85 21.79 -2.26
CA THR A 160 -9.95 20.62 -2.14
C THR A 160 -8.81 20.59 -3.15
N GLN A 161 -8.76 21.47 -4.15
CA GLN A 161 -7.62 21.52 -5.08
C GLN A 161 -6.35 22.12 -4.45
N GLN A 162 -6.46 22.87 -3.35
CA GLN A 162 -5.33 23.36 -2.53
C GLN A 162 -5.21 22.61 -1.20
N ASN A 163 -5.50 21.30 -1.21
CA ASN A 163 -5.57 20.53 0.01
C ASN A 163 -4.17 20.21 0.55
N VAL A 164 -3.98 20.38 1.86
CA VAL A 164 -2.71 20.05 2.55
C VAL A 164 -2.28 18.60 2.23
N VAL A 165 -3.26 17.71 2.05
CA VAL A 165 -3.04 16.31 1.66
C VAL A 165 -2.40 16.17 0.27
N THR A 166 -2.89 16.90 -0.74
CA THR A 166 -2.37 16.81 -2.11
C THR A 166 -0.98 17.43 -2.21
N SER A 167 -0.77 18.60 -1.61
CA SER A 167 0.55 19.25 -1.52
C SER A 167 1.59 18.37 -0.81
N PHE A 168 1.20 17.72 0.30
CA PHE A 168 2.08 16.80 1.01
C PHE A 168 2.40 15.54 0.19
N ALA A 169 1.39 14.97 -0.50
CA ALA A 169 1.60 13.85 -1.41
C ALA A 169 2.52 14.20 -2.58
N GLU A 170 2.36 15.37 -3.20
CA GLU A 170 3.24 15.87 -4.27
C GLU A 170 4.68 16.04 -3.78
N THR A 171 4.86 16.61 -2.60
CA THR A 171 6.20 16.76 -1.98
C THR A 171 6.86 15.40 -1.80
N MET A 172 6.13 14.42 -1.27
CA MET A 172 6.63 13.05 -1.11
C MET A 172 7.01 12.42 -2.46
N VAL A 173 6.18 12.59 -3.50
CA VAL A 173 6.48 12.09 -4.86
C VAL A 173 7.76 12.72 -5.40
N ARG A 174 7.93 14.04 -5.28
CA ARG A 174 9.14 14.74 -5.76
C ARG A 174 10.39 14.24 -5.05
N MET A 175 10.32 14.01 -3.74
CA MET A 175 11.44 13.46 -2.98
C MET A 175 11.80 12.05 -3.43
N ILE A 176 10.80 11.18 -3.69
CA ILE A 176 11.04 9.82 -4.20
C ILE A 176 11.63 9.85 -5.62
N GLN A 177 11.16 10.77 -6.45
CA GLN A 177 11.60 10.91 -7.84
C GLN A 177 13.10 11.18 -7.99
N VAL A 178 13.74 11.86 -7.03
CA VAL A 178 15.21 12.06 -7.01
C VAL A 178 15.97 10.74 -7.10
N TYR A 179 15.43 9.66 -6.53
CA TYR A 179 16.06 8.34 -6.52
C TYR A 179 15.73 7.50 -7.77
N LEU A 180 14.53 7.70 -8.33
CA LEU A 180 13.99 6.92 -9.45
C LEU A 180 14.35 7.47 -10.82
N ILE A 181 14.30 8.80 -11.03
CA ILE A 181 14.50 9.43 -12.34
C ILE A 181 15.83 9.02 -12.99
N PRO A 182 16.98 9.05 -12.30
CA PRO A 182 18.26 8.67 -12.91
C PRO A 182 18.34 7.20 -13.36
N ARG A 183 17.39 6.37 -12.92
CA ARG A 183 17.36 4.91 -13.13
C ARG A 183 16.13 4.45 -13.88
N SER A 184 15.33 5.38 -14.41
CA SER A 184 14.11 5.06 -15.12
C SER A 184 14.12 5.70 -16.50
N VAL A 185 13.52 4.99 -17.45
CA VAL A 185 13.24 5.51 -18.77
C VAL A 185 11.74 5.45 -18.96
N ARG A 186 11.10 6.61 -19.13
CA ARG A 186 9.69 6.69 -19.46
C ARG A 186 9.54 7.47 -20.76
N ARG A 187 8.94 6.82 -21.76
CA ARG A 187 8.47 7.48 -22.98
C ARG A 187 6.95 7.56 -22.93
N THR A 188 6.40 8.61 -23.50
CA THR A 188 4.97 8.82 -23.61
C THR A 188 4.58 8.84 -25.07
N ASN A 189 3.28 8.78 -25.33
CA ASN A 189 2.72 8.96 -26.67
C ASN A 189 3.14 10.30 -27.31
N ASN A 190 3.42 11.31 -26.48
CA ASN A 190 3.89 12.62 -26.91
C ASN A 190 5.41 12.70 -27.11
N SER A 191 6.17 11.64 -26.78
CA SER A 191 7.61 11.60 -27.04
C SER A 191 7.90 11.54 -28.54
N PHE A 192 9.04 12.08 -28.93
CA PHE A 192 9.52 12.04 -30.30
C PHE A 192 10.41 10.82 -30.55
N LYS A 193 10.28 10.24 -31.74
CA LYS A 193 11.20 9.25 -32.29
C LYS A 193 12.44 9.96 -32.85
N HIS A 194 13.43 9.18 -33.26
CA HIS A 194 14.65 9.69 -33.89
C HIS A 194 14.38 10.47 -35.19
N ASP A 195 13.33 10.13 -35.92
CA ASP A 195 12.90 10.77 -37.17
C ASP A 195 12.12 12.09 -36.96
N GLY A 196 11.95 12.54 -35.71
CA GLY A 196 11.16 13.72 -35.38
C GLY A 196 9.63 13.50 -35.37
N THR A 197 9.15 12.28 -35.65
CA THR A 197 7.73 11.95 -35.55
C THR A 197 7.34 11.60 -34.11
N ARG A 198 6.08 11.85 -33.73
CA ARG A 198 5.59 11.42 -32.42
C ARG A 198 5.46 9.90 -32.37
N VAL A 199 5.72 9.31 -31.20
CA VAL A 199 5.47 7.89 -30.95
C VAL A 199 4.01 7.54 -31.26
N SER A 200 3.08 8.44 -30.95
CA SER A 200 1.64 8.27 -31.21
C SER A 200 1.21 8.41 -32.66
N ALA A 201 2.08 8.78 -33.61
CA ALA A 201 1.66 9.04 -34.99
C ALA A 201 1.01 7.82 -35.68
N ALA A 202 1.30 6.60 -35.20
CA ALA A 202 0.71 5.36 -35.69
C ALA A 202 -0.56 4.92 -34.93
N LEU A 203 -0.90 5.58 -33.82
CA LEU A 203 -2.07 5.22 -33.00
C LEU A 203 -3.26 6.10 -33.39
N PRO A 204 -4.46 5.53 -33.55
CA PRO A 204 -5.67 6.31 -33.77
C PRO A 204 -5.96 7.20 -32.55
N GLY A 205 -6.70 8.29 -32.77
CA GLY A 205 -7.16 9.15 -31.68
C GLY A 205 -7.99 8.37 -30.66
N CYS A 206 -7.78 8.64 -29.37
CA CYS A 206 -8.60 8.09 -28.30
C CYS A 206 -9.81 9.00 -28.09
N THR A 207 -11.03 8.45 -28.14
CA THR A 207 -12.26 9.14 -27.76
C THR A 207 -12.77 8.54 -26.46
N ILE A 208 -12.82 9.33 -25.40
CA ILE A 208 -13.39 8.93 -24.12
C ILE A 208 -14.85 9.36 -24.10
N LEU A 209 -15.77 8.39 -24.06
CA LEU A 209 -17.20 8.63 -23.94
C LEU A 209 -17.61 8.44 -22.48
N HIS A 210 -17.97 9.55 -21.83
CA HIS A 210 -18.56 9.51 -20.50
C HIS A 210 -20.08 9.31 -20.66
N VAL A 211 -20.56 8.12 -20.29
CA VAL A 211 -21.99 7.81 -20.28
C VAL A 211 -22.52 8.04 -18.88
N LEU A 212 -23.41 9.02 -18.75
CA LEU A 212 -24.18 9.24 -17.53
C LEU A 212 -25.38 8.30 -17.56
N VAL A 213 -25.49 7.45 -16.54
CA VAL A 213 -26.64 6.58 -16.35
C VAL A 213 -27.41 7.11 -15.15
N THR A 214 -28.69 7.40 -15.34
CA THR A 214 -29.59 7.76 -14.23
C THR A 214 -29.93 6.51 -13.45
N VAL A 215 -29.66 6.56 -12.15
CA VAL A 215 -30.01 5.50 -11.20
C VAL A 215 -31.54 5.48 -11.03
N SER A 216 -32.13 4.29 -10.92
CA SER A 216 -33.56 4.15 -10.66
C SER A 216 -33.90 4.52 -9.22
N GLU A 217 -35.16 4.91 -8.95
CA GLU A 217 -35.60 5.25 -7.58
C GLU A 217 -35.38 4.09 -6.60
N ALA A 218 -35.52 2.83 -7.06
CA ALA A 218 -35.28 1.65 -6.24
C ALA A 218 -33.80 1.49 -5.85
N GLU A 219 -32.88 1.66 -6.80
CA GLU A 219 -31.43 1.61 -6.55
C GLU A 219 -30.97 2.79 -5.68
N GLN A 220 -31.60 3.96 -5.84
CA GLN A 220 -31.33 5.12 -4.99
C GLN A 220 -31.72 4.85 -3.54
N HIS A 221 -32.92 4.29 -3.31
CA HIS A 221 -33.38 3.95 -1.96
C HIS A 221 -32.51 2.90 -1.28
N GLU A 222 -32.13 1.84 -2.01
CA GLU A 222 -31.21 0.81 -1.50
C GLU A 222 -29.83 1.40 -1.17
N SER A 223 -29.33 2.32 -2.00
CA SER A 223 -28.07 3.01 -1.72
C SER A 223 -28.14 3.93 -0.50
N GLU A 224 -29.29 4.55 -0.23
CA GLU A 224 -29.50 5.41 0.95
C GLU A 224 -29.58 4.59 2.24
N GLU A 225 -30.31 3.47 2.26
CA GLU A 225 -30.37 2.55 3.41
C GLU A 225 -28.99 1.98 3.76
N MET A 226 -28.23 1.52 2.76
CA MET A 226 -26.86 1.04 2.98
C MET A 226 -25.93 2.15 3.52
N LEU A 227 -26.18 3.40 3.12
CA LEU A 227 -25.41 4.54 3.60
C LEU A 227 -25.66 4.80 5.08
N GLU A 228 -26.93 4.80 5.50
CA GLU A 228 -27.32 4.99 6.90
C GLU A 228 -26.76 3.90 7.81
N GLU A 229 -26.82 2.63 7.41
CA GLU A 229 -26.21 1.52 8.14
C GLU A 229 -24.69 1.70 8.29
N SER A 230 -24.02 2.15 7.22
CA SER A 230 -22.57 2.39 7.24
C SER A 230 -22.16 3.56 8.14
N VAL A 231 -23.02 4.58 8.26
CA VAL A 231 -22.84 5.73 9.15
C VAL A 231 -23.00 5.31 10.60
N GLN A 232 -24.05 4.54 10.92
CA GLN A 232 -24.25 4.00 12.26
C GLN A 232 -23.11 3.06 12.70
N ALA A 233 -22.60 2.23 11.79
CA ALA A 233 -21.46 1.36 12.06
C ALA A 233 -20.13 2.13 12.25
N ARG A 234 -20.01 3.36 11.74
CA ARG A 234 -18.82 4.22 11.90
C ARG A 234 -18.91 5.21 13.05
N TYR A 235 -20.09 5.38 13.66
CA TYR A 235 -20.27 5.99 14.99
C TYR A 235 -19.74 5.08 16.13
N PHE A 236 -18.74 4.22 15.84
CA PHE A 236 -17.94 3.58 16.86
C PHE A 236 -17.00 4.61 17.49
N ASP A 237 -17.50 5.14 18.62
CA ASP A 237 -16.82 5.83 19.71
C ASP A 237 -15.39 6.30 19.45
N THR A 238 -15.27 7.50 18.88
CA THR A 238 -14.01 8.23 18.73
C THR A 238 -13.37 8.61 20.07
N GLU A 239 -14.09 8.53 21.20
CA GLU A 239 -13.51 8.79 22.54
C GLU A 239 -12.75 7.57 23.08
N GLN A 240 -13.11 6.34 22.67
CA GLN A 240 -12.44 5.11 23.12
C GLN A 240 -11.12 4.80 22.39
N LEU A 241 -10.90 5.36 21.20
CA LEU A 241 -9.69 5.11 20.39
C LEU A 241 -8.39 5.71 20.99
N GLY A 242 -8.50 6.53 22.04
CA GLY A 242 -7.36 7.12 22.75
C GLY A 242 -6.96 6.42 24.07
N VAL A 243 -7.84 5.62 24.69
CA VAL A 243 -7.62 5.14 26.07
C VAL A 243 -7.18 3.67 26.13
N THR A 244 -7.68 2.80 25.25
CA THR A 244 -7.43 1.35 25.35
C THR A 244 -6.11 0.86 24.76
N ILE A 245 -5.43 1.64 23.92
CA ILE A 245 -4.14 1.23 23.32
C ILE A 245 -2.94 1.66 24.18
N PHE A 246 -3.08 2.65 25.08
CA PHE A 246 -1.99 3.15 25.93
C PHE A 246 -1.96 2.60 27.36
N GLN A 247 -2.97 1.83 27.81
CA GLN A 247 -3.02 1.29 29.18
C GLN A 247 -2.69 -0.21 29.32
N ARG A 248 -2.24 -0.90 28.27
CA ARG A 248 -1.77 -2.30 28.38
C ARG A 248 -0.27 -2.40 28.64
N GLY A 249 0.23 -1.55 29.54
CA GLY A 249 1.65 -1.44 29.85
C GLY A 249 1.93 -0.71 31.17
N LYS A 250 1.30 -1.14 32.25
CA LYS A 250 1.79 -1.10 33.66
C LYS A 250 0.65 -1.57 34.56
N GLY A 251 0.93 -2.59 35.36
CA GLY A 251 -0.04 -3.14 36.31
C GLY A 251 -0.38 -2.13 37.40
N GLU A 252 -1.64 -2.11 37.79
CA GLU A 252 -2.10 -2.23 39.18
C GLU A 252 -3.63 -2.36 39.17
N VAL A 253 -4.12 -3.36 39.91
CA VAL A 253 -5.54 -3.64 40.12
C VAL A 253 -5.95 -2.96 41.42
N VAL A 254 -6.82 -1.94 41.38
CA VAL A 254 -7.64 -1.53 42.55
C VAL A 254 -9.00 -0.96 42.11
N ILE A 255 -10.02 -1.81 42.30
CA ILE A 255 -11.40 -1.66 42.82
C ILE A 255 -12.20 -0.33 42.70
N LEU A 256 -13.46 -0.52 42.26
CA LEU A 256 -14.64 0.34 42.00
C LEU A 256 -15.08 1.35 43.10
N PRO A 257 -16.05 2.23 42.78
CA PRO A 257 -17.35 2.09 43.47
C PRO A 257 -18.59 2.04 42.55
N ARG A 258 -19.54 1.23 43.01
CA ARG A 258 -20.86 0.95 42.42
C ARG A 258 -21.80 2.16 42.49
N ARG A 259 -22.68 2.23 41.47
CA ARG A 259 -23.85 3.11 41.34
C ARG A 259 -24.65 3.28 42.65
N ASN A 260 -24.87 4.53 43.04
CA ASN A 260 -26.04 4.92 43.83
C ASN A 260 -27.27 4.97 42.90
N ARG A 261 -28.28 4.14 43.19
CA ARG A 261 -29.68 4.42 42.82
C ARG A 261 -30.53 4.22 44.07
N SER A 262 -30.96 5.36 44.59
CA SER A 262 -32.07 5.50 45.51
C SER A 262 -33.38 5.15 44.80
N THR A 263 -34.11 4.18 45.31
CA THR A 263 -35.58 4.19 45.32
C THR A 263 -36.07 3.35 46.48
N SER A 264 -36.75 4.04 47.39
CA SER A 264 -37.60 3.57 48.48
C SER A 264 -38.51 2.41 48.09
N ILE A 265 -38.82 1.51 49.03
CA ILE A 265 -40.18 1.01 49.34
C ILE A 265 -40.17 0.25 50.68
N HIS A 266 -41.05 0.71 51.57
CA HIS A 266 -41.74 0.10 52.71
C HIS A 266 -41.00 -0.71 53.79
N GLU A 267 -40.93 -0.07 54.97
CA GLU A 267 -40.94 -0.73 56.28
C GLU A 267 -42.29 -1.42 56.55
N GLY A 268 -42.20 -2.60 57.15
CA GLY A 268 -43.29 -3.31 57.85
C GLY A 268 -42.69 -4.32 58.84
N PRO A 269 -43.28 -4.54 60.02
CA PRO A 269 -42.51 -4.75 61.25
C PRO A 269 -42.50 -6.19 61.79
N ILE A 270 -41.45 -6.47 62.59
CA ILE A 270 -41.41 -7.25 63.84
C ILE A 270 -41.83 -8.73 63.78
N ALA A 271 -40.90 -9.62 64.18
CA ALA A 271 -41.14 -10.61 65.25
C ALA A 271 -39.85 -11.28 65.74
N ARG A 272 -39.51 -10.94 67.00
CA ARG A 272 -38.76 -11.67 68.04
C ARG A 272 -37.35 -12.20 67.74
#